data_AF-A0A1Q7JK87-F1
#
_entry.id   AF-A0A1Q7JK87-F1
#
_cell.length_a   1.000
_cell.length_b   1.000
_cell.length_c   1.000
_cell.angle_alpha   90.00
_cell.angle_beta   90.00
_cell.angle_gamma   90.00
#
_symmetry.space_group_name_H-M   'P 1'
#
loop_
_entity.id
_entity.type
_entity.pdbx_description
1 polymer ?
#
loop_
_entity_poly.entity_id
_entity_poly.type
_entity_poly.pdbx_seq_one_letter_code
_entity_poly.pdbx_strand_id
1 'polypeptide(L)'
;MDSKLLDRIDLYHGLFRWHKRGDGHPCVSRYPSSPTTIPCPTTGRLLRVATLEAEASAICPSCATQGQGGFVSFEGDLRMAYACPQCLQLVWVAGV
;
A
#
# COMPACT_ATOMS: atom_id res chain seq x y z
N MET A 1 25.23 -13.20 -0.57
CA MET A 1 24.74 -11.82 -0.72
C MET A 1 23.23 -11.88 -0.77
N ASP A 2 22.62 -11.44 0.31
CA ASP A 2 21.26 -11.75 0.74
C ASP A 2 20.18 -11.00 -0.05
N SER A 3 19.78 -11.55 -1.20
CA SER A 3 18.62 -11.06 -1.98
C SER A 3 17.26 -11.18 -1.25
N LYS A 4 17.23 -11.70 -0.02
CA LYS A 4 16.00 -11.89 0.78
C LYS A 4 15.49 -10.63 1.48
N LEU A 5 16.25 -9.52 1.49
CA LEU A 5 15.80 -8.23 2.05
C LEU A 5 15.05 -7.34 1.05
N LEU A 6 14.94 -7.76 -0.21
CA LEU A 6 14.43 -6.89 -1.29
C LEU A 6 12.91 -6.88 -1.42
N ASP A 7 12.21 -7.93 -0.98
CA ASP A 7 10.76 -8.04 -1.11
C ASP A 7 10.10 -8.15 0.28
N ARG A 8 9.24 -7.20 0.64
CA ARG A 8 8.51 -7.17 1.92
C ARG A 8 7.01 -7.33 1.67
N ILE A 9 6.43 -8.42 2.17
CA ILE A 9 4.99 -8.73 2.08
C ILE A 9 4.28 -8.60 3.43
N ASP A 10 5.04 -8.38 4.52
CA ASP A 10 4.55 -8.17 5.88
C ASP A 10 4.00 -6.74 6.11
N LEU A 11 4.25 -5.83 5.15
CA LEU A 11 3.74 -4.46 5.16
C LEU A 11 2.31 -4.37 4.61
N TYR A 12 1.64 -3.26 4.88
CA TYR A 12 0.35 -2.89 4.27
C TYR A 12 -0.73 -3.98 4.38
N HIS A 13 -0.74 -4.74 5.48
CA HIS A 13 -1.64 -5.88 5.69
C HIS A 13 -1.53 -6.96 4.60
N GLY A 14 -0.42 -7.05 3.86
CA GLY A 14 -0.24 -7.99 2.76
C GLY A 14 -0.97 -7.62 1.47
N LEU A 15 -1.55 -6.41 1.37
CA LEU A 15 -2.21 -5.93 0.14
C LEU A 15 -1.23 -5.66 -1.00
N PHE A 16 0.00 -5.28 -0.65
CA PHE A 16 1.02 -4.93 -1.61
C PHE A 16 2.34 -5.57 -1.22
N ARG A 17 3.13 -5.89 -2.25
CA ARG A 17 4.54 -6.26 -2.08
C ARG A 17 5.39 -5.02 -2.27
N TRP A 18 6.11 -4.63 -1.23
CA TRP A 18 7.17 -3.63 -1.37
C TRP A 18 8.41 -4.28 -1.96
N HIS A 19 9.08 -3.58 -2.88
CA HIS A 19 10.36 -3.99 -3.41
C HIS A 19 11.18 -2.80 -3.90
N LYS A 20 12.46 -3.02 -4.19
CA LYS A 20 13.27 -2.06 -4.96
C LYS A 20 13.25 -2.46 -6.43
N ARG A 21 12.92 -1.51 -7.31
CA ARG A 21 13.06 -1.69 -8.76
C ARG A 21 14.55 -1.79 -9.13
N GLY A 22 14.86 -2.20 -10.35
CA GLY A 22 16.25 -2.33 -10.83
C GLY A 22 17.07 -1.04 -10.79
N ASP A 23 16.42 0.13 -10.68
CA ASP A 23 17.03 1.45 -10.46
C ASP A 23 17.33 1.76 -8.98
N GLY A 24 16.98 0.85 -8.07
CA GLY A 24 17.16 1.00 -6.62
C GLY A 24 16.06 1.80 -5.93
N HIS A 25 15.10 2.37 -6.66
CA HIS A 25 14.00 3.13 -6.08
C HIS A 25 12.95 2.19 -5.49
N PRO A 26 12.44 2.49 -4.28
CA PRO A 26 11.42 1.67 -3.65
C PRO A 26 10.07 1.88 -4.35
N CYS A 27 9.38 0.77 -4.61
CA CYS A 27 8.06 0.74 -5.22
C CYS A 27 7.19 -0.36 -4.58
N VAL A 28 5.90 -0.35 -4.89
CA VAL A 28 4.99 -1.43 -4.51
C VAL A 28 4.33 -2.04 -5.73
N SER A 29 4.24 -3.37 -5.76
CA SER A 29 3.48 -4.13 -6.76
C SER A 29 2.29 -4.81 -6.10
N ARG A 30 1.28 -5.16 -6.89
CA ARG A 30 0.18 -6.00 -6.42
C ARG A 30 0.73 -7.36 -5.96
N TYR A 31 0.29 -7.82 -4.78
CA TYR A 31 0.64 -9.15 -4.31
C TYR A 31 -0.40 -10.16 -4.83
N PRO A 32 -0.02 -11.26 -5.52
CA PRO A 32 -0.99 -12.21 -6.06
C PRO A 32 -1.92 -12.83 -5.01
N SER A 33 -1.42 -13.00 -3.78
CA SER A 33 -2.18 -13.53 -2.64
C SER A 33 -2.64 -12.43 -1.70
N SER A 34 -2.93 -11.23 -2.23
CA SER A 34 -3.48 -10.13 -1.44
C SER A 34 -4.77 -10.56 -0.75
N PRO A 35 -4.95 -10.25 0.54
CA PRO A 35 -6.20 -10.56 1.22
C PRO A 35 -7.34 -9.73 0.63
N THR A 36 -8.55 -10.27 0.70
CA THR A 36 -9.77 -9.58 0.27
C THR A 36 -10.36 -8.68 1.36
N THR A 37 -9.78 -8.70 2.56
CA THR A 37 -10.20 -7.86 3.69
C THR A 37 -9.01 -7.41 4.54
N ILE A 38 -9.11 -6.22 5.15
CA ILE A 38 -8.17 -5.73 6.18
C ILE A 38 -8.93 -5.12 7.35
N PRO A 39 -8.35 -5.04 8.56
CA PRO A 39 -8.99 -4.34 9.68
C PRO A 39 -9.02 -2.82 9.45
N CYS A 40 -10.16 -2.20 9.71
CA CYS A 40 -10.31 -0.74 9.80
C CYS A 40 -9.48 -0.22 10.99
N PRO A 41 -8.61 0.80 10.81
CA PRO A 41 -7.77 1.31 11.89
C PRO A 41 -8.57 1.96 13.03
N THR A 42 -9.78 2.47 12.73
CA THR A 42 -10.59 3.22 13.69
C THR A 42 -11.57 2.33 14.44
N THR A 43 -12.15 1.33 13.77
CA THR A 43 -13.23 0.51 14.33
C THR A 43 -12.85 -0.95 14.55
N GLY A 44 -11.71 -1.40 14.02
CA GLY A 44 -11.29 -2.81 14.05
C GLY A 44 -12.12 -3.74 13.16
N ARG A 45 -13.23 -3.27 12.57
CA ARG A 45 -14.08 -4.07 11.67
C ARG A 45 -13.35 -4.37 10.36
N LEU A 46 -13.64 -5.52 9.76
CA LEU A 46 -13.07 -5.88 8.46
C LEU A 46 -13.68 -5.03 7.35
N LEU A 47 -12.82 -4.39 6.56
CA LEU A 47 -13.15 -3.68 5.33
C LEU A 47 -12.86 -4.61 4.15
N ARG A 48 -13.81 -4.76 3.22
CA ARG A 48 -13.64 -5.56 2.01
C ARG A 48 -12.94 -4.73 0.95
N VAL A 49 -11.85 -5.24 0.39
CA VAL A 49 -11.08 -4.59 -0.67
C VAL A 49 -11.91 -4.57 -1.96
N ALA A 50 -12.13 -3.39 -2.52
CA ALA A 50 -12.82 -3.22 -3.80
C ALA A 50 -11.81 -3.17 -4.96
N THR A 51 -10.80 -2.31 -4.86
CA THR A 51 -9.76 -2.17 -5.88
C THR A 51 -8.37 -2.06 -5.26
N LEU A 52 -7.37 -2.57 -5.98
CA LEU A 52 -5.95 -2.39 -5.71
C LEU A 52 -5.30 -1.87 -6.99
N GLU A 53 -4.72 -0.68 -6.91
CA GLU A 53 -3.89 -0.09 -7.95
C GLU A 53 -2.46 -0.02 -7.43
N ALA A 54 -1.51 -0.58 -8.17
CA ALA A 54 -0.10 -0.61 -7.77
C ALA A 54 0.76 0.16 -8.77
N GLU A 55 1.99 0.49 -8.37
CA GLU A 55 2.92 1.33 -9.16
C GLU A 55 2.32 2.69 -9.55
N ALA A 56 1.48 3.25 -8.67
CA ALA A 56 0.87 4.54 -8.84
C ALA A 56 1.83 5.66 -8.39
N SER A 57 2.11 6.61 -9.29
CA SER A 57 2.89 7.80 -8.97
C SER A 57 2.04 8.78 -8.16
N ALA A 58 2.39 8.97 -6.88
CA ALA A 58 1.70 9.91 -6.02
C ALA A 58 2.65 10.54 -4.97
N ILE A 59 2.24 11.68 -4.43
CA ILE A 59 2.90 12.31 -3.28
C ILE A 59 2.27 11.75 -2.01
N CYS A 60 3.09 11.18 -1.13
CA CYS A 60 2.61 10.64 0.13
C CYS A 60 2.12 11.76 1.06
N PRO A 61 0.88 11.71 1.58
CA PRO A 61 0.40 12.71 2.53
C PRO A 61 1.15 12.71 3.87
N SER A 62 1.80 11.60 4.23
CA SER A 62 2.50 11.47 5.52
C SER A 62 3.94 11.97 5.46
N CYS A 63 4.70 11.68 4.39
CA CYS A 63 6.11 12.06 4.30
C CYS A 63 6.41 13.13 3.24
N ALA A 64 5.39 13.60 2.50
CA ALA A 64 5.50 14.59 1.43
C ALA A 64 6.47 14.21 0.28
N THR A 65 6.85 12.94 0.18
CA THR A 65 7.74 12.44 -0.88
C THR A 65 6.93 11.79 -1.99
N GLN A 66 7.31 12.07 -3.24
CA GLN A 66 6.78 11.39 -4.41
C GLN A 66 7.35 9.97 -4.51
N GLY A 67 6.49 8.99 -4.82
CA GLY A 67 6.92 7.60 -5.01
C GLY A 67 5.95 6.78 -5.85
N GLN A 68 6.40 5.57 -6.21
CA GLN A 68 5.62 4.58 -6.96
C GLN A 68 4.92 3.65 -5.97
N GLY A 69 3.82 4.14 -5.40
CA GLY A 69 3.06 3.46 -4.35
C GLY A 69 1.84 2.72 -4.89
N GLY A 70 0.86 2.49 -4.02
CA GLY A 70 -0.35 1.78 -4.40
C GLY A 70 -1.57 2.29 -3.66
N PHE A 71 -2.71 2.33 -4.33
CA PHE A 71 -3.99 2.73 -3.74
C PHE A 71 -4.87 1.52 -3.50
N VAL A 72 -5.54 1.53 -2.35
CA VAL A 72 -6.60 0.58 -2.02
C VAL A 72 -7.89 1.34 -1.73
N SER A 73 -8.99 0.85 -2.28
CA SER A 73 -10.36 1.26 -1.95
C SER A 73 -11.14 0.08 -1.37
N PHE A 74 -12.27 0.36 -0.72
CA PHE A 74 -13.06 -0.64 -0.01
C PHE A 74 -14.54 -0.60 -0.40
N GLU A 75 -15.18 -1.76 -0.42
CA GLU A 75 -16.61 -1.85 -0.74
C GLU A 75 -17.46 -1.20 0.35
N GLY A 76 -18.30 -0.23 -0.04
CA GLY A 76 -19.20 0.46 0.90
C GLY A 76 -18.51 1.42 1.87
N ASP A 77 -17.21 1.67 1.71
CA ASP A 77 -16.45 2.68 2.46
C ASP A 77 -15.82 3.66 1.46
N LEU A 78 -16.10 4.95 1.63
CA LEU A 78 -15.67 6.00 0.71
C LEU A 78 -14.20 6.40 0.91
N ARG A 79 -13.54 5.87 1.95
CA ARG A 79 -12.14 6.17 2.24
C ARG A 79 -11.23 5.32 1.37
N MET A 80 -10.10 5.89 0.99
CA MET A 80 -9.01 5.19 0.32
C MET A 80 -7.76 5.23 1.19
N ALA A 81 -6.84 4.31 0.96
CA ALA A 81 -5.52 4.36 1.55
C ALA A 81 -4.41 4.22 0.51
N TYR A 82 -3.29 4.87 0.77
CA TYR A 82 -2.09 4.85 -0.06
C TYR A 82 -0.95 4.12 0.65
N ALA A 83 -0.46 3.05 0.05
CA ALA A 83 0.74 2.33 0.48
C ALA A 83 1.98 3.09 -0.01
N CYS A 84 2.63 3.82 0.89
CA CYS A 84 3.80 4.63 0.55
C CYS A 84 5.10 3.80 0.62
N PRO A 85 5.86 3.66 -0.48
CA PRO A 85 7.09 2.89 -0.50
C PRO A 85 8.25 3.54 0.25
N GLN A 86 8.15 4.83 0.58
CA GLN A 86 9.22 5.62 1.22
C GLN A 86 9.15 5.53 2.75
N CYS A 87 7.99 5.82 3.34
CA CYS A 87 7.80 5.77 4.81
C CYS A 87 7.22 4.44 5.31
N LEU A 88 6.92 3.49 4.40
CA LEU A 88 6.38 2.17 4.70
C LEU A 88 5.06 2.18 5.48
N GLN A 89 4.29 3.27 5.34
CA GLN A 89 2.98 3.44 5.96
C GLN A 89 1.86 3.19 4.96
N LEU A 90 0.76 2.60 5.44
CA LEU A 90 -0.54 2.63 4.75
C LEU A 90 -1.30 3.88 5.22
N VAL A 91 -1.27 4.93 4.42
CA VAL A 91 -1.78 6.25 4.78
C VAL A 91 -3.21 6.40 4.31
N TRP A 92 -4.15 6.61 5.22
CA TRP A 92 -5.55 6.89 4.89
C TRP A 92 -5.66 8.27 4.26
N VAL A 93 -6.16 8.32 3.03
CA VAL A 93 -6.33 9.55 2.27
C VAL A 93 -7.64 10.20 2.74
N ALA A 94 -7.55 11.45 3.20
CA ALA A 94 -8.75 12.21 3.54
C ALA A 94 -9.58 12.41 2.27
N GLY A 95 -10.84 11.99 2.29
CA GLY A 95 -11.81 12.41 1.30
C GLY A 95 -12.03 13.92 1.46
N VAL A 96 -11.92 14.66 0.36
CA VAL A 96 -12.31 16.07 0.29
C VAL A 96 -13.83 16.20 0.16
#